data_AF-A0A9P0JR13-F1
#
_entry.id   AF-A0A9P0JR13-F1
#
_cell.length_a   1.000
_cell.length_b   1.000
_cell.length_c   1.000
_cell.angle_alpha   90.00
_cell.angle_beta   90.00
_cell.angle_gamma   90.00
#
_symmetry.space_group_name_H-M   'P 1'
#
loop_
_entity.id
_entity.type
_entity.pdbx_description
1 polymer ?
#
loop_
_entity_poly.entity_id
_entity_poly.type
_entity_poly.pdbx_seq_one_letter_code
_entity_poly.pdbx_strand_id
1 'polypeptide(L)'
;MITSIGIQLNIDKGLIVFTMKRDKYMQSILAILRYIGRLFKCFLAPIFCLLHISVTDTRRNTQKYNDCLQKKKFVLEDTERKINTGLDRCLNAVTTWVKLYLQSEQKKSDFKPDTDDFDTVASPACKSVLNYVSGMIKEINTTLDGNNVSAVLQELGLRLHRVVYDHMLQFQYNTAGAMVAICDLNEYRSCCKQMGPLVTELFETLHALCNLLLVKPENLQQVCSEDSLVNLDKSVLHNFIQLRSDFKVQKQNIFLRS
;
A
#
# COMPACT_ATOMS: atom_id res chain seq x y z
N MET A 1 -2.25 21.63 3.92
CA MET A 1 -2.19 21.26 2.49
C MET A 1 -0.73 21.30 2.04
N ILE A 2 0.01 20.17 2.11
CA ILE A 2 1.42 20.11 1.68
C ILE A 2 1.49 20.41 0.17
N THR A 3 2.17 21.50 -0.21
CA THR A 3 2.25 21.96 -1.60
C THR A 3 3.49 21.47 -2.33
N SER A 4 4.55 21.04 -1.64
CA SER A 4 5.80 20.51 -2.23
C SER A 4 6.56 19.61 -1.24
N ILE A 5 7.29 18.61 -1.75
CA ILE A 5 8.25 17.79 -0.98
C ILE A 5 9.58 17.71 -1.75
N GLY A 6 10.68 17.75 -1.01
CA GLY A 6 12.03 17.50 -1.50
C GLY A 6 12.33 16.00 -1.53
N ILE A 7 12.64 15.42 -2.68
CA ILE A 7 13.23 14.07 -2.76
C ILE A 7 14.71 14.19 -3.12
N GLN A 8 15.57 13.55 -2.33
CA GLN A 8 16.98 13.37 -2.64
C GLN A 8 17.15 12.02 -3.33
N LEU A 9 17.55 12.04 -4.59
CA LEU A 9 17.98 10.84 -5.32
C LEU A 9 19.49 10.87 -5.43
N ASN A 10 20.14 9.88 -4.85
CA ASN A 10 21.59 9.69 -4.98
C ASN A 10 21.83 8.84 -6.23
N ILE A 11 22.30 9.48 -7.29
CA ILE A 11 22.78 8.82 -8.50
C ILE A 11 24.29 9.09 -8.52
N ASP A 12 25.10 8.11 -8.94
CA ASP A 12 26.57 7.99 -8.82
C ASP A 12 27.44 9.22 -9.21
N LYS A 13 26.86 10.37 -9.54
CA LYS A 13 27.55 11.64 -9.83
C LYS A 13 27.00 12.90 -9.11
N GLY A 14 26.13 12.77 -8.09
CA GLY A 14 25.78 13.92 -7.23
C GLY A 14 24.40 13.87 -6.60
N LEU A 15 24.25 14.63 -5.51
CA LEU A 15 23.00 14.83 -4.78
C LEU A 15 22.10 15.81 -5.53
N ILE A 16 21.00 15.32 -6.12
CA ILE A 16 20.00 16.18 -6.74
C ILE A 16 18.83 16.36 -5.77
N VAL A 17 18.56 17.61 -5.38
CA VAL A 17 17.43 18.01 -4.54
C VAL A 17 16.33 18.56 -5.45
N PHE A 18 15.23 17.83 -5.61
CA PHE A 18 14.06 18.29 -6.37
C PHE A 18 12.98 18.83 -5.44
N THR A 19 12.71 20.14 -5.45
CA THR A 19 11.50 20.72 -4.85
C THR A 19 10.39 20.76 -5.90
N MET A 20 9.39 19.87 -5.80
CA MET A 20 8.33 19.76 -6.81
C MET A 20 6.92 19.76 -6.20
N LYS A 21 5.99 20.45 -6.89
CA LYS A 21 4.59 20.64 -6.48
C LYS A 21 3.72 19.40 -6.71
N ARG A 22 2.72 19.20 -5.83
CA ARG A 22 1.76 18.07 -5.74
C ARG A 22 1.29 17.50 -7.10
N ASP A 23 0.82 18.35 -8.02
CA ASP A 23 0.26 17.90 -9.31
C ASP A 23 1.34 17.42 -10.30
N LYS A 24 2.51 18.05 -10.29
CA LYS A 24 3.61 17.67 -11.20
C LYS A 24 4.24 16.33 -10.81
N TYR A 25 4.22 15.96 -9.53
CA TYR A 25 4.76 14.68 -9.04
C TYR A 25 3.88 13.50 -9.43
N MET A 26 2.56 13.66 -9.30
CA MET A 26 1.57 12.70 -9.78
C MET A 26 1.76 12.47 -11.28
N GLN A 27 1.90 13.54 -12.07
CA GLN A 27 2.19 13.42 -13.50
C GLN A 27 3.55 12.75 -13.80
N SER A 28 4.59 12.99 -13.00
CA SER A 28 5.88 12.30 -13.16
C SER A 28 5.82 10.80 -12.84
N ILE A 29 5.16 10.40 -11.75
CA ILE A 29 4.95 8.99 -11.40
C ILE A 29 4.10 8.31 -12.49
N LEU A 30 3.03 8.97 -12.94
CA LEU A 30 2.22 8.50 -14.04
C LEU A 30 3.02 8.41 -15.35
N ALA A 31 3.88 9.37 -15.64
CA ALA A 31 4.76 9.33 -16.81
C ALA A 31 5.75 8.17 -16.74
N ILE A 32 6.31 7.88 -15.56
CA ILE A 32 7.21 6.74 -15.35
C ILE A 32 6.44 5.41 -15.44
N LEU A 33 5.27 5.29 -14.81
CA LEU A 33 4.41 4.09 -14.94
C LEU A 33 3.97 3.88 -16.38
N ARG A 34 3.58 4.94 -17.09
CA ARG A 34 3.27 4.88 -18.53
C ARG A 34 4.49 4.54 -19.37
N TYR A 35 5.68 5.03 -19.03
CA TYR A 35 6.92 4.69 -19.71
C TYR A 35 7.29 3.22 -19.47
N ILE A 36 7.21 2.73 -18.24
CA ILE A 36 7.44 1.32 -17.89
C ILE A 36 6.39 0.42 -18.56
N GLY A 37 5.11 0.79 -18.55
CA GLY A 37 4.04 0.08 -19.26
C GLY A 37 4.27 0.06 -20.78
N ARG A 38 4.73 1.16 -21.36
CA ARG A 38 5.18 1.21 -22.77
C ARG A 38 6.43 0.36 -23.00
N LEU A 39 7.38 0.29 -22.07
CA LEU A 39 8.53 -0.61 -22.20
C LEU A 39 8.06 -2.08 -22.16
N PHE A 40 7.14 -2.43 -21.27
CA PHE A 40 6.50 -3.75 -21.28
C PHE A 40 5.82 -4.05 -22.62
N LYS A 41 4.97 -3.14 -23.12
CA LYS A 41 4.22 -3.32 -24.37
C LYS A 41 5.11 -3.29 -25.62
N CYS A 42 6.07 -2.38 -25.70
CA CYS A 42 6.88 -2.11 -26.89
C CYS A 42 8.22 -2.85 -26.92
N PHE A 43 8.74 -3.37 -25.81
CA PHE A 43 9.98 -4.17 -25.85
C PHE A 43 9.70 -5.67 -25.70
N LEU A 44 8.81 -6.13 -24.80
CA LEU A 44 8.59 -7.58 -24.67
C LEU A 44 7.82 -8.15 -25.87
N ALA A 45 6.74 -7.52 -26.34
CA ALA A 45 5.93 -8.07 -27.42
C ALA A 45 6.65 -8.08 -28.80
N PRO A 46 7.37 -7.02 -29.22
CA PRO A 46 8.09 -7.03 -30.50
C PRO A 46 9.38 -7.83 -30.46
N ILE A 47 10.08 -7.94 -29.32
CA ILE A 47 11.23 -8.86 -29.17
C ILE A 47 10.75 -10.31 -29.27
N PHE A 48 9.58 -10.64 -28.71
CA PHE A 48 8.97 -11.96 -28.87
C PHE A 48 8.57 -12.24 -30.33
N CYS A 49 8.03 -11.25 -31.04
CA CYS A 49 7.54 -11.38 -32.42
C CYS A 49 8.67 -11.37 -33.48
N LEU A 50 9.67 -10.47 -33.36
CA LEU A 50 10.81 -10.37 -34.30
C LEU A 50 11.75 -11.58 -34.22
N LEU A 51 11.86 -12.23 -33.05
CA LEU A 51 12.70 -13.42 -32.87
C LEU A 51 11.96 -14.74 -33.13
N HIS A 52 10.63 -14.77 -33.10
CA HIS A 52 9.90 -15.97 -33.55
C HIS A 52 9.99 -16.14 -35.08
N ILE A 53 10.03 -15.02 -35.83
CA ILE A 53 10.15 -15.01 -37.29
C ILE A 53 11.58 -15.34 -37.79
N SER A 54 12.62 -15.05 -37.01
CA SER A 54 14.01 -15.36 -37.40
C SER A 54 14.50 -16.75 -36.98
N VAL A 55 13.69 -17.55 -36.27
CA VAL A 55 14.06 -18.89 -35.73
C VAL A 55 13.34 -20.04 -36.45
N THR A 56 12.60 -19.78 -37.53
CA THR A 56 12.09 -20.84 -38.41
C THR A 56 13.09 -21.31 -39.47
N ASP A 57 14.28 -20.71 -39.57
CA ASP A 57 15.28 -21.13 -40.55
C ASP A 57 16.27 -22.18 -39.98
N THR A 58 15.87 -23.45 -40.09
CA THR A 58 16.68 -24.63 -40.47
C THR A 58 18.12 -24.89 -39.94
N ARG A 59 18.65 -24.21 -38.91
CA ARG A 59 19.97 -24.56 -38.29
C ARG A 59 20.00 -24.45 -36.75
N ARG A 60 19.30 -25.35 -36.05
CA ARG A 60 19.17 -25.35 -34.57
C ARG A 60 20.41 -25.81 -33.77
N ASN A 61 21.59 -25.99 -34.37
CA ASN A 61 22.70 -26.67 -33.68
C ASN A 61 24.11 -26.16 -34.04
N THR A 62 24.27 -24.85 -34.20
CA THR A 62 25.59 -24.22 -34.42
C THR A 62 26.06 -23.48 -33.16
N GLN A 63 27.38 -23.36 -32.96
CA GLN A 63 27.93 -22.56 -31.85
C GLN A 63 27.35 -21.13 -31.83
N LYS A 64 27.24 -20.50 -33.02
CA LYS A 64 26.65 -19.16 -33.19
C LYS A 64 25.18 -19.09 -32.74
N TYR A 65 24.41 -20.17 -32.95
CA TYR A 65 23.03 -20.25 -32.46
C TYR A 65 22.97 -20.29 -30.93
N ASN A 66 23.85 -21.07 -30.29
CA ASN A 66 23.95 -21.12 -28.82
C ASN A 66 24.40 -19.78 -28.23
N ASP A 67 25.38 -19.11 -28.82
CA ASP A 67 25.84 -17.78 -28.38
C ASP A 67 24.70 -16.74 -28.49
N CYS A 68 23.91 -16.79 -29.57
CA CYS A 68 22.76 -15.93 -29.77
C CYS A 68 21.66 -16.20 -28.72
N LEU A 69 21.36 -17.47 -28.42
CA LEU A 69 20.40 -17.83 -27.37
C LEU A 69 20.86 -17.37 -25.98
N GLN A 70 22.13 -17.53 -25.64
CA GLN A 70 22.68 -17.05 -24.37
C GLN A 70 22.58 -15.53 -24.26
N LYS A 71 22.95 -14.80 -25.32
CA LYS A 71 22.84 -13.34 -25.33
C LYS A 71 21.39 -12.87 -25.24
N LYS A 72 20.45 -13.57 -25.91
CA LYS A 72 19.01 -13.34 -25.79
C LYS A 72 18.55 -13.49 -24.33
N LYS A 73 18.90 -14.61 -23.68
CA LYS A 73 18.53 -14.87 -22.29
C LYS A 73 19.08 -13.78 -21.35
N PHE A 74 20.36 -13.44 -21.49
CA PHE A 74 21.00 -12.40 -20.69
C PHE A 74 20.30 -11.04 -20.83
N VAL A 75 20.00 -10.60 -22.06
CA VAL A 75 19.35 -9.30 -22.30
C VAL A 75 17.92 -9.28 -21.73
N LEU A 76 17.18 -10.39 -21.86
CA LEU A 76 15.83 -10.50 -21.30
C LEU A 76 15.86 -10.41 -19.77
N GLU A 77 16.73 -11.17 -19.11
CA GLU A 77 16.87 -11.17 -17.65
C GLU A 77 17.34 -9.81 -17.10
N ASP A 78 18.30 -9.15 -17.76
CA ASP A 78 18.76 -7.82 -17.37
C ASP A 78 17.65 -6.76 -17.54
N THR A 79 16.87 -6.84 -18.63
CA THR A 79 15.76 -5.93 -18.89
C THR A 79 14.65 -6.11 -17.86
N GLU A 80 14.26 -7.35 -17.59
CA GLU A 80 13.25 -7.68 -16.58
C GLU A 80 13.66 -7.18 -15.19
N ARG A 81 14.92 -7.39 -14.77
CA ARG A 81 15.44 -6.88 -13.50
C ARG A 81 15.33 -5.35 -13.40
N LYS A 82 15.71 -4.62 -14.45
CA LYS A 82 15.63 -3.15 -14.49
C LYS A 82 14.18 -2.66 -14.40
N ILE A 83 13.27 -3.32 -15.09
CA ILE A 83 11.84 -3.04 -15.05
C ILE A 83 11.29 -3.26 -13.64
N ASN A 84 11.58 -4.41 -13.03
CA ASN A 84 11.14 -4.74 -11.67
C ASN A 84 11.68 -3.72 -10.64
N THR A 85 12.93 -3.28 -10.80
CA THR A 85 13.52 -2.21 -9.98
C THR A 85 12.79 -0.88 -10.16
N GLY A 86 12.41 -0.54 -11.40
CA GLY A 86 11.65 0.67 -11.71
C GLY A 86 10.24 0.64 -11.09
N LEU A 87 9.55 -0.49 -11.20
CA LEU A 87 8.23 -0.71 -10.59
C LEU A 87 8.28 -0.59 -9.07
N ASP A 88 9.26 -1.22 -8.42
CA ASP A 88 9.43 -1.14 -6.97
C ASP A 88 9.62 0.32 -6.51
N ARG A 89 10.45 1.09 -7.21
CA ARG A 89 10.64 2.52 -6.92
C ARG A 89 9.35 3.33 -7.09
N CYS A 90 8.53 3.00 -8.11
CA CYS A 90 7.23 3.65 -8.30
C CYS A 90 6.27 3.33 -7.15
N LEU A 91 6.16 2.05 -6.77
CA LEU A 91 5.32 1.62 -5.65
C LEU A 91 5.77 2.24 -4.33
N ASN A 92 7.08 2.34 -4.09
CA ASN A 92 7.65 3.05 -2.94
C ASN A 92 7.28 4.54 -2.93
N ALA A 93 7.34 5.21 -4.08
CA ALA A 93 6.93 6.61 -4.19
C ALA A 93 5.43 6.77 -3.89
N VAL A 94 4.56 5.94 -4.48
CA VAL A 94 3.11 5.94 -4.21
C VAL A 94 2.83 5.75 -2.72
N THR A 95 3.45 4.74 -2.12
CA THR A 95 3.31 4.42 -0.69
C THR A 95 3.78 5.59 0.20
N THR A 96 4.85 6.28 -0.18
CA THR A 96 5.36 7.45 0.53
C THR A 96 4.37 8.61 0.49
N TRP A 97 3.71 8.84 -0.65
CA TRP A 97 2.66 9.86 -0.76
C TRP A 97 1.44 9.55 0.10
N VAL A 98 1.03 8.28 0.18
CA VAL A 98 -0.03 7.87 1.11
C VAL A 98 0.34 8.22 2.55
N LYS A 99 1.57 7.87 2.99
CA LYS A 99 2.06 8.23 4.33
C LYS A 99 1.97 9.73 4.59
N LEU A 100 2.33 10.56 3.60
CA LEU A 100 2.31 12.01 3.71
C LEU A 100 0.90 12.60 3.79
N TYR A 101 -0.06 12.06 3.02
CA TYR A 101 -1.47 12.45 3.16
C TYR A 101 -1.96 12.19 4.58
N LEU A 102 -1.75 10.97 5.07
CA LEU A 102 -2.12 10.56 6.42
C LEU A 102 -1.46 11.44 7.49
N GLN A 103 -0.15 11.66 7.42
CA GLN A 103 0.58 12.48 8.39
C GLN A 103 0.20 13.96 8.40
N SER A 104 -0.26 14.49 7.26
CA SER A 104 -0.50 15.93 7.11
C SER A 104 -1.96 16.35 7.22
N GLU A 105 -2.89 15.43 6.96
CA GLU A 105 -4.32 15.70 6.94
C GLU A 105 -5.04 15.07 8.14
N GLN A 106 -4.56 13.94 8.67
CA GLN A 106 -5.18 13.27 9.82
C GLN A 106 -4.69 13.90 11.14
N LYS A 107 -5.64 14.42 11.93
CA LYS A 107 -5.39 15.05 13.23
C LYS A 107 -5.69 14.08 14.36
N LYS A 108 -5.07 14.31 15.52
CA LYS A 108 -5.38 13.55 16.74
C LYS A 108 -6.83 13.69 17.18
N SER A 109 -7.43 14.86 16.94
CA SER A 109 -8.85 15.13 17.22
C SER A 109 -9.81 14.26 16.41
N ASP A 110 -9.38 13.73 15.26
CA ASP A 110 -10.24 12.89 14.41
C ASP A 110 -10.50 11.52 15.05
N PHE A 111 -9.53 11.04 15.85
CA PHE A 111 -9.63 9.76 16.57
C PHE A 111 -9.80 9.92 18.08
N LYS A 112 -9.69 11.15 18.59
CA LYS A 112 -9.98 11.47 19.98
C LYS A 112 -10.61 12.87 20.07
N PRO A 113 -11.85 13.05 19.59
CA PRO A 113 -12.57 14.30 19.78
C PRO A 113 -12.84 14.56 21.25
N ASP A 114 -12.76 15.82 21.67
CA ASP A 114 -13.07 16.25 23.04
C ASP A 114 -14.57 16.54 23.24
N THR A 115 -15.33 16.61 22.14
CA THR A 115 -16.75 16.94 22.11
C THR A 115 -17.57 15.77 21.57
N ASP A 116 -18.80 15.64 22.04
CA ASP A 116 -19.76 14.62 21.56
C ASP A 116 -20.37 14.96 20.18
N ASP A 117 -20.07 16.14 19.64
CA ASP A 117 -20.46 16.55 18.28
C ASP A 117 -19.41 16.04 17.28
N PHE A 118 -19.63 14.83 16.76
CA PHE A 118 -18.74 14.20 15.78
C PHE A 118 -19.54 13.50 14.68
N ASP A 119 -19.09 13.65 13.43
CA ASP A 119 -19.66 12.93 12.30
C ASP A 119 -19.09 11.52 12.21
N THR A 120 -19.96 10.51 12.14
CA THR A 120 -19.60 9.10 11.92
C THR A 120 -19.40 8.81 10.43
N VAL A 121 -18.48 9.54 9.81
CA VAL A 121 -18.13 9.41 8.38
C VAL A 121 -16.63 9.22 8.21
N ALA A 122 -16.25 8.68 7.05
CA ALA A 122 -14.83 8.56 6.70
C ALA A 122 -14.14 9.93 6.74
N SER A 123 -12.95 9.93 7.35
CA SER A 123 -12.13 11.11 7.60
C SER A 123 -11.71 11.80 6.30
N PRO A 124 -11.45 13.11 6.34
CA PRO A 124 -10.92 13.82 5.18
C PRO A 124 -9.61 13.21 4.66
N ALA A 125 -8.71 12.75 5.55
CA ALA A 125 -7.46 12.14 5.12
C ALA A 125 -7.68 10.79 4.42
N CYS A 126 -8.62 9.98 4.90
CA CYS A 126 -9.03 8.74 4.23
C CYS A 126 -9.51 9.02 2.81
N LYS A 127 -10.40 10.00 2.63
CA LYS A 127 -10.90 10.41 1.30
C LYS A 127 -9.76 10.88 0.38
N SER A 128 -8.82 11.68 0.89
CA SER A 128 -7.64 12.12 0.12
C SER A 128 -6.78 10.94 -0.33
N VAL A 129 -6.52 9.97 0.56
CA VAL A 129 -5.76 8.75 0.24
C VAL A 129 -6.49 7.94 -0.83
N LEU A 130 -7.79 7.71 -0.68
CA LEU A 130 -8.58 6.89 -1.60
C LEU A 130 -8.70 7.51 -2.99
N ASN A 131 -8.86 8.83 -3.07
CA ASN A 131 -8.84 9.55 -4.34
C ASN A 131 -7.50 9.35 -5.06
N TYR A 132 -6.39 9.46 -4.32
CA TYR A 132 -5.05 9.25 -4.87
C TYR A 132 -4.82 7.80 -5.32
N VAL A 133 -5.10 6.83 -4.44
CA VAL A 133 -4.90 5.40 -4.69
C VAL A 133 -5.79 4.91 -5.84
N SER A 134 -7.05 5.33 -5.90
CA SER A 134 -7.96 4.97 -7.00
C SER A 134 -7.44 5.47 -8.35
N GLY A 135 -6.84 6.66 -8.38
CA GLY A 135 -6.15 7.17 -9.56
C GLY A 135 -4.97 6.28 -9.98
N MET A 136 -4.15 5.81 -9.03
CA MET A 136 -3.04 4.90 -9.30
C MET A 136 -3.51 3.55 -9.80
N ILE A 137 -4.55 2.98 -9.21
CA ILE A 137 -5.14 1.70 -9.65
C ILE A 137 -5.61 1.80 -11.10
N LYS A 138 -6.33 2.87 -11.46
CA LYS A 138 -6.79 3.11 -12.84
C LYS A 138 -5.61 3.15 -13.82
N GLU A 139 -4.53 3.81 -13.44
CA GLU A 139 -3.36 3.94 -14.29
C GLU A 139 -2.59 2.62 -14.40
N ILE A 140 -2.46 1.84 -13.32
CA ILE A 140 -1.90 0.49 -13.37
C ILE A 140 -2.72 -0.41 -14.32
N ASN A 141 -4.05 -0.39 -14.19
CA ASN A 141 -4.95 -1.19 -15.03
C ASN A 141 -4.92 -0.81 -16.53
N THR A 142 -4.54 0.42 -16.86
CA THR A 142 -4.45 0.89 -18.26
C THR A 142 -3.04 0.73 -18.85
N THR A 143 -2.02 0.66 -18.00
CA THR A 143 -0.60 0.62 -18.42
C THR A 143 -0.01 -0.79 -18.45
N LEU A 144 -0.44 -1.68 -17.56
CA LEU A 144 -0.01 -3.07 -17.49
C LEU A 144 -1.13 -4.01 -17.97
N ASP A 145 -0.77 -5.24 -18.35
CA ASP A 145 -1.72 -6.25 -18.80
C ASP A 145 -1.51 -7.59 -18.08
N GLY A 146 -2.55 -8.42 -18.07
CA GLY A 146 -2.50 -9.81 -17.59
C GLY A 146 -2.02 -9.93 -16.14
N ASN A 147 -1.19 -10.94 -15.88
CA ASN A 147 -0.71 -11.25 -14.53
C ASN A 147 0.15 -10.13 -13.91
N ASN A 148 0.73 -9.24 -14.72
CA ASN A 148 1.52 -8.11 -14.21
C ASN A 148 0.65 -7.09 -13.49
N VAL A 149 -0.60 -6.89 -13.93
CA VAL A 149 -1.57 -6.03 -13.23
C VAL A 149 -1.83 -6.58 -11.84
N SER A 150 -2.20 -7.87 -11.76
CA SER A 150 -2.51 -8.54 -10.50
C SER A 150 -1.34 -8.50 -9.52
N ALA A 151 -0.12 -8.79 -10.00
CA ALA A 151 1.08 -8.76 -9.16
C ALA A 151 1.39 -7.36 -8.62
N VAL A 152 1.31 -6.33 -9.46
CA VAL A 152 1.60 -4.94 -9.05
C VAL A 152 0.51 -4.39 -8.13
N LEU A 153 -0.77 -4.68 -8.39
CA LEU A 153 -1.86 -4.28 -7.51
C LEU A 153 -1.79 -4.98 -6.15
N GLN A 154 -1.42 -6.27 -6.12
CA GLN A 154 -1.22 -6.99 -4.87
C GLN A 154 -0.09 -6.40 -4.04
N GLU A 155 1.07 -6.12 -4.65
CA GLU A 155 2.19 -5.49 -3.96
C GLU A 155 1.83 -4.07 -3.46
N LEU A 156 1.09 -3.28 -4.26
CA LEU A 156 0.57 -1.98 -3.83
C LEU A 156 -0.35 -2.11 -2.61
N GLY A 157 -1.27 -3.09 -2.63
CA GLY A 157 -2.20 -3.33 -1.54
C GLY A 157 -1.52 -3.76 -0.25
N LEU A 158 -0.48 -4.62 -0.34
CA LEU A 158 0.33 -5.02 0.81
C LEU A 158 1.03 -3.81 1.46
N ARG A 159 1.61 -2.92 0.64
CA ARG A 159 2.26 -1.70 1.11
C ARG A 159 1.25 -0.71 1.71
N LEU A 160 0.09 -0.56 1.08
CA LEU A 160 -0.98 0.30 1.57
C LEU A 160 -1.49 -0.18 2.94
N HIS A 161 -1.76 -1.48 3.08
CA HIS A 161 -2.14 -2.08 4.36
C HIS A 161 -1.12 -1.76 5.45
N ARG A 162 0.18 -1.97 5.18
CA ARG A 162 1.25 -1.65 6.12
C ARG A 162 1.25 -0.17 6.52
N VAL A 163 1.07 0.73 5.57
CA VAL A 163 1.02 2.18 5.84
C VAL A 163 -0.16 2.55 6.73
N VAL A 164 -1.35 2.02 6.44
CA VAL A 164 -2.55 2.29 7.23
C VAL A 164 -2.38 1.73 8.63
N TYR A 165 -1.95 0.47 8.76
CA TYR A 165 -1.65 -0.19 10.02
C TYR A 165 -0.66 0.65 10.88
N ASP A 166 0.52 0.98 10.33
CA ASP A 166 1.54 1.75 11.03
C ASP A 166 1.04 3.14 11.44
N HIS A 167 0.19 3.76 10.61
CA HIS A 167 -0.41 5.07 10.93
C HIS A 167 -1.40 4.98 12.10
N MET A 168 -2.26 3.97 12.13
CA MET A 168 -3.24 3.80 13.21
C MET A 168 -2.57 3.62 14.58
N LEU A 169 -1.45 2.90 14.63
CA LEU A 169 -0.68 2.71 15.86
C LEU A 169 -0.14 4.02 16.47
N GLN A 170 -0.16 5.14 15.74
CA GLN A 170 0.32 6.45 16.22
C GLN A 170 -0.74 7.25 16.98
N PHE A 171 -1.98 6.76 17.05
CA PHE A 171 -3.11 7.47 17.65
C PHE A 171 -3.62 6.83 18.93
N GLN A 172 -4.43 7.60 19.64
CA GLN A 172 -5.23 7.15 20.77
C GLN A 172 -6.69 7.33 20.38
N TYR A 173 -7.53 6.39 20.78
CA TYR A 173 -8.91 6.28 20.32
C TYR A 173 -9.87 6.34 21.51
N ASN A 174 -10.83 7.27 21.47
CA ASN A 174 -12.05 7.15 22.27
C ASN A 174 -13.15 6.47 21.42
N THR A 175 -14.32 6.23 22.02
CA THR A 175 -15.43 5.54 21.33
C THR A 175 -15.83 6.23 20.02
N ALA A 176 -15.90 7.57 20.03
CA ALA A 176 -16.22 8.37 18.86
C ALA A 176 -15.20 8.18 17.72
N GLY A 177 -13.91 8.33 18.04
CA GLY A 177 -12.84 8.15 17.06
C GLY A 177 -12.65 6.72 16.59
N ALA A 178 -12.98 5.72 17.42
CA ALA A 178 -13.00 4.32 17.00
C ALA A 178 -14.07 4.09 15.91
N MET A 179 -15.23 4.74 16.01
CA MET A 179 -16.25 4.68 14.96
C MET A 179 -15.76 5.30 13.64
N VAL A 180 -15.08 6.45 13.70
CA VAL A 180 -14.45 7.06 12.51
C VAL A 180 -13.39 6.13 11.90
N ALA A 181 -12.55 5.49 12.72
CA ALA A 181 -11.55 4.55 12.24
C ALA A 181 -12.17 3.33 11.53
N ILE A 182 -13.31 2.83 12.00
CA ILE A 182 -14.07 1.76 11.33
C ILE A 182 -14.64 2.24 10.00
N CYS A 183 -15.19 3.47 9.94
CA CYS A 183 -15.63 4.08 8.67
C CYS A 183 -14.47 4.16 7.67
N ASP A 184 -13.30 4.64 8.09
CA ASP A 184 -12.09 4.71 7.26
C ASP A 184 -11.69 3.32 6.72
N LEU A 185 -11.66 2.30 7.58
CA LEU A 185 -11.30 0.95 7.16
C LEU A 185 -12.31 0.31 6.21
N ASN A 186 -13.59 0.62 6.33
CA ASN A 186 -14.59 0.13 5.38
C ASN A 186 -14.34 0.70 3.97
N GLU A 187 -13.95 1.97 3.88
CA GLU A 187 -13.58 2.56 2.60
C GLU A 187 -12.27 1.99 2.04
N TYR A 188 -11.23 1.80 2.88
CA TYR A 188 -10.00 1.12 2.46
C TYR A 188 -10.24 -0.30 1.98
N ARG A 189 -11.05 -1.09 2.71
CA ARG A 189 -11.48 -2.43 2.31
C ARG A 189 -12.14 -2.41 0.95
N SER A 190 -13.11 -1.51 0.75
CA SER A 190 -13.82 -1.38 -0.51
C SER A 190 -12.88 -1.13 -1.70
N CYS A 191 -11.94 -0.20 -1.55
CA CYS A 191 -10.94 0.13 -2.58
C CYS A 191 -9.98 -1.03 -2.88
N CYS A 192 -9.57 -1.78 -1.85
CA CYS A 192 -8.54 -2.81 -1.96
C CYS A 192 -9.03 -4.19 -2.43
N LYS A 193 -10.34 -4.41 -2.60
CA LYS A 193 -10.91 -5.70 -3.07
C LYS A 193 -10.27 -6.22 -4.38
N GLN A 194 -9.91 -5.31 -5.27
CA GLN A 194 -9.29 -5.64 -6.56
C GLN A 194 -7.78 -5.91 -6.48
N MET A 195 -7.17 -5.75 -5.30
CA MET A 195 -5.72 -5.93 -5.09
C MET A 195 -5.35 -7.35 -4.65
N GLY A 196 -6.27 -8.30 -4.80
CA GLY A 196 -6.01 -9.72 -4.54
C GLY A 196 -6.45 -10.20 -3.15
N PRO A 197 -6.49 -11.53 -2.97
CA PRO A 197 -7.13 -12.17 -1.82
C PRO A 197 -6.38 -11.91 -0.51
N LEU A 198 -5.05 -11.97 -0.52
CA LEU A 198 -4.23 -11.72 0.67
C LEU A 198 -4.40 -10.29 1.19
N VAL A 199 -4.48 -9.29 0.29
CA VAL A 199 -4.71 -7.90 0.69
C VAL A 199 -6.09 -7.75 1.32
N THR A 200 -7.10 -8.40 0.74
CA THR A 200 -8.46 -8.41 1.28
C THR A 200 -8.46 -8.98 2.70
N GLU A 201 -7.86 -10.15 2.91
CA GLU A 201 -7.75 -10.80 4.22
C GLU A 201 -7.03 -9.95 5.26
N LEU A 202 -5.95 -9.26 4.87
CA LEU A 202 -5.23 -8.36 5.77
C LEU A 202 -6.11 -7.18 6.22
N PHE A 203 -6.86 -6.58 5.31
CA PHE A 203 -7.78 -5.49 5.67
C PHE A 203 -9.02 -5.97 6.45
N GLU A 204 -9.50 -7.20 6.23
CA GLU A 204 -10.52 -7.83 7.08
C GLU A 204 -10.00 -8.00 8.52
N THR A 205 -8.79 -8.53 8.65
CA THR A 205 -8.11 -8.70 9.94
C THR A 205 -7.90 -7.37 10.65
N LEU A 206 -7.46 -6.33 9.91
CA LEU A 206 -7.27 -4.99 10.46
C LEU A 206 -8.59 -4.35 10.91
N HIS A 207 -9.68 -4.59 10.17
CA HIS A 207 -11.01 -4.15 10.58
C HIS A 207 -11.47 -4.86 11.86
N ALA A 208 -11.24 -6.17 11.98
CA ALA A 208 -11.50 -6.90 13.22
C ALA A 208 -10.68 -6.36 14.41
N LEU A 209 -9.40 -6.02 14.21
CA LEU A 209 -8.57 -5.36 15.23
C LEU A 209 -9.16 -4.02 15.69
N CYS A 210 -9.80 -3.25 14.79
CA CYS A 210 -10.41 -1.97 15.15
C CYS A 210 -11.66 -2.11 16.01
N ASN A 211 -12.35 -3.26 15.96
CA ASN A 211 -13.46 -3.53 16.88
C ASN A 211 -12.98 -3.55 18.34
N LEU A 212 -11.71 -3.92 18.60
CA LEU A 212 -11.11 -3.85 19.95
C LEU A 212 -11.03 -2.41 20.48
N LEU A 213 -11.02 -1.41 19.60
CA LEU A 213 -11.00 0.00 19.98
C LEU A 213 -12.39 0.51 20.41
N LEU A 214 -13.45 -0.16 19.95
CA LEU A 214 -14.84 0.26 20.13
C LEU A 214 -15.55 -0.47 21.28
N VAL A 215 -15.32 -1.78 21.43
CA VAL A 215 -16.11 -2.60 22.38
C VAL A 215 -15.89 -2.20 23.83
N LYS A 216 -16.84 -2.53 24.70
CA LYS A 216 -16.69 -2.32 26.14
C LYS A 216 -15.60 -3.23 26.72
N PRO A 217 -14.97 -2.85 27.85
CA PRO A 217 -13.88 -3.61 28.45
C PRO A 217 -14.25 -5.06 28.76
N GLU A 218 -15.50 -5.30 29.17
CA GLU A 218 -15.99 -6.62 29.55
C GLU A 218 -16.04 -7.59 28.35
N ASN A 219 -16.17 -7.05 27.13
CA ASN A 219 -16.30 -7.85 25.91
C ASN A 219 -14.95 -8.06 25.20
N LEU A 220 -13.86 -7.45 25.67
CA LEU A 220 -12.56 -7.52 24.97
C LEU A 220 -12.04 -8.96 24.83
N GLN A 221 -12.18 -9.79 25.87
CA GLN A 221 -11.71 -11.17 25.80
C GLN A 221 -12.49 -12.00 24.79
N GLN A 222 -13.79 -11.74 24.66
CA GLN A 222 -14.64 -12.40 23.68
C GLN A 222 -14.18 -12.05 22.26
N VAL A 223 -13.99 -10.75 21.97
CA VAL A 223 -13.55 -10.30 20.63
C VAL A 223 -12.17 -10.84 20.28
N CYS A 224 -11.22 -10.87 21.23
CA CYS A 224 -9.90 -11.47 21.02
C CYS A 224 -9.96 -12.98 20.70
N SER A 225 -11.05 -13.65 21.05
CA SER A 225 -11.24 -15.10 20.84
C SER A 225 -12.05 -15.41 19.57
N GLU A 226 -12.45 -14.39 18.80
CA GLU A 226 -13.14 -14.59 17.51
C GLU A 226 -12.19 -15.17 16.45
N ASP A 227 -12.74 -15.96 15.51
CA ASP A 227 -11.97 -16.66 14.47
C ASP A 227 -11.05 -15.72 13.64
N SER A 228 -11.46 -14.46 13.49
CA SER A 228 -10.70 -13.43 12.77
C SER A 228 -9.43 -12.96 13.49
N LEU A 229 -9.33 -13.17 14.82
CA LEU A 229 -8.25 -12.66 15.66
C LEU A 229 -7.52 -13.76 16.44
N VAL A 230 -8.12 -14.95 16.60
CA VAL A 230 -7.58 -16.03 17.44
C VAL A 230 -6.19 -16.52 17.00
N ASN A 231 -5.89 -16.42 15.70
CA ASN A 231 -4.61 -16.85 15.13
C ASN A 231 -3.53 -15.74 15.16
N LEU A 232 -3.84 -14.54 15.65
CA LEU A 232 -2.87 -13.46 15.76
C LEU A 232 -2.03 -13.58 17.03
N ASP A 233 -0.79 -13.13 16.93
CA ASP A 233 0.07 -13.00 18.10
C ASP A 233 -0.56 -12.07 19.15
N LYS A 234 -0.51 -12.50 20.41
CA LYS A 234 -1.05 -11.72 21.54
C LYS A 234 -0.45 -10.32 21.64
N SER A 235 0.77 -10.13 21.15
CA SER A 235 1.45 -8.83 21.10
C SER A 235 0.71 -7.84 20.17
N VAL A 236 0.18 -8.30 19.04
CA VAL A 236 -0.57 -7.47 18.08
C VAL A 236 -1.88 -7.01 18.72
N LEU A 237 -2.63 -7.93 19.33
CA LEU A 237 -3.87 -7.62 20.05
C LEU A 237 -3.61 -6.61 21.16
N HIS A 238 -2.57 -6.84 21.97
CA HIS A 238 -2.20 -5.95 23.06
C HIS A 238 -1.80 -4.56 22.57
N ASN A 239 -1.04 -4.46 21.47
CA ASN A 239 -0.67 -3.17 20.87
C ASN A 239 -1.91 -2.36 20.46
N PHE A 240 -2.96 -2.99 19.93
CA PHE A 240 -4.22 -2.31 19.59
C PHE A 240 -5.01 -1.90 20.83
N ILE A 241 -5.13 -2.78 21.82
CA ILE A 241 -5.86 -2.48 23.07
C ILE A 241 -5.23 -1.28 23.80
N GLN A 242 -3.90 -1.13 23.74
CA GLN A 242 -3.17 0.00 24.32
C GLN A 242 -3.49 1.37 23.68
N LEU A 243 -4.05 1.37 22.46
CA LEU A 243 -4.46 2.59 21.77
C LEU A 243 -5.80 3.14 22.28
N ARG A 244 -6.50 2.43 23.16
CA ARG A 244 -7.74 2.94 23.73
C ARG A 244 -7.45 4.01 24.77
N SER A 245 -8.21 5.10 24.73
CA SER A 245 -8.05 6.23 25.65
C SER A 245 -8.33 5.86 27.11
N ASP A 246 -9.16 4.84 27.35
CA ASP A 246 -9.52 4.33 28.68
C ASP A 246 -8.56 3.24 29.21
N PHE A 247 -7.58 2.81 28.42
CA PHE A 247 -6.67 1.70 28.76
C PHE A 247 -5.93 1.91 30.09
N LYS A 248 -5.40 3.11 30.34
CA LYS A 248 -4.66 3.41 31.59
C LYS A 248 -5.55 3.32 32.84
N VAL A 249 -6.79 3.78 32.74
CA VAL A 249 -7.78 3.75 33.83
C VAL A 249 -8.19 2.30 34.11
N GLN A 250 -8.43 1.51 33.06
CA GLN A 250 -8.73 0.09 33.21
C GLN A 250 -7.58 -0.69 33.86
N LYS A 251 -6.33 -0.44 33.44
CA LYS A 251 -5.15 -1.08 34.04
C LYS A 251 -5.06 -0.78 35.54
N GLN A 252 -5.27 0.47 35.95
CA GLN A 252 -5.28 0.86 37.36
C GLN A 252 -6.42 0.21 38.15
N ASN A 253 -7.62 0.12 37.57
CA ASN A 253 -8.77 -0.55 38.20
C ASN A 253 -8.57 -2.06 38.41
N ILE A 254 -7.77 -2.71 37.57
CA ILE A 254 -7.39 -4.12 37.78
C ILE A 254 -6.46 -4.24 39.00
N PHE A 255 -5.44 -3.38 39.12
CA PHE A 255 -4.53 -3.37 40.27
C PHE A 255 -5.18 -2.98 41.60
N LEU A 256 -6.26 -2.19 41.57
CA LEU A 256 -7.02 -1.83 42.77
C LEU A 256 -8.03 -2.93 43.21
N ARG A 257 -8.25 -3.95 42.38
CA ARG A 257 -9.16 -5.08 42.64
C ARG A 257 -8.43 -6.40 42.95
N SER A 258 -7.10 -6.41 42.87
CA SER A 258 -6.20 -7.54 43.19
C SER A 258 -5.49 -7.31 44.51
#